data_AF-A0A223HW20-F1
#
_entry.id   AF-A0A223HW20-F1
#
_cell.length_a   1.000
_cell.length_b   1.000
_cell.length_c   1.000
_cell.angle_alpha   90.00
_cell.angle_beta   90.00
_cell.angle_gamma   90.00
#
_symmetry.space_group_name_H-M   'P 1'
#
loop_
_entity.id
_entity.type
_entity.pdbx_description
1 polymer ?
#
loop_
_entity_poly.entity_id
_entity_poly.type
_entity_poly.pdbx_seq_one_letter_code
_entity_poly.pdbx_strand_id
1 'polypeptide(L)' 'MYDAENNVYKNFHVPYINVAKIFWNSDGDRIAFIGEKNSDFELCTIDLKNGKYSVVNKLNPEAIKSFNEKSIIWK' A
#
# COMPACT_ATOMS: atom_id res chain seq x y z
N MET A 1 -4.51 -8.60 -6.96
CA MET A 1 -3.37 -8.84 -7.88
C MET A 1 -3.74 -10.00 -8.79
N TYR A 2 -3.60 -9.84 -10.11
CA TYR A 2 -3.84 -10.92 -11.06
C TYR A 2 -2.54 -11.70 -11.27
N ASP A 3 -2.59 -13.00 -11.00
CA ASP A 3 -1.53 -13.95 -11.36
C ASP A 3 -1.89 -14.53 -12.73
N ALA A 4 -1.16 -14.09 -13.75
CA ALA A 4 -1.42 -14.47 -15.14
C ALA A 4 -1.00 -15.90 -15.46
N GLU A 5 -0.02 -16.45 -14.75
CA GLU A 5 0.46 -17.82 -14.96
C GLU A 5 -0.60 -18.83 -14.52
N ASN A 6 -1.22 -18.55 -13.37
CA ASN A 6 -2.21 -19.43 -12.77
C ASN A 6 -3.66 -19.02 -13.10
N ASN A 7 -3.89 -17.90 -13.80
CA ASN A 7 -5.21 -17.34 -14.09
C ASN A 7 -6.08 -17.17 -12.83
N VAL A 8 -5.48 -16.65 -11.75
CA VAL A 8 -6.16 -16.43 -10.48
C VAL A 8 -5.94 -15.02 -9.95
N TYR A 9 -6.84 -14.56 -9.09
CA TYR A 9 -6.67 -13.31 -8.36
C TYR A 9 -6.23 -13.59 -6.93
N LYS A 10 -5.11 -13.00 -6.53
CA LYS A 10 -4.71 -12.90 -5.12
C LYS A 10 -5.26 -11.62 -4.53
N ASN A 11 -6.12 -11.78 -3.52
CA ASN A 11 -6.73 -10.69 -2.78
C ASN A 11 -6.03 -10.52 -1.44
N PHE A 12 -5.82 -9.27 -1.04
CA PHE A 12 -5.26 -8.91 0.25
C PHE A 12 -6.27 -8.03 0.98
N HIS A 13 -6.57 -8.39 2.23
CA HIS A 13 -7.45 -7.60 3.08
C HIS A 13 -6.62 -6.70 3.98
N VAL A 14 -7.01 -5.42 4.04
CA VAL A 14 -6.40 -4.41 4.90
C VAL A 14 -7.51 -3.67 5.65
N PRO A 15 -7.29 -3.20 6.89
CA PRO A 15 -8.34 -2.64 7.75
C PRO A 15 -8.61 -1.14 7.48
N TYR A 16 -8.65 -0.75 6.21
CA TYR A 16 -8.90 0.63 5.77
C TYR A 16 -10.19 0.70 4.97
N ILE A 17 -10.94 1.79 5.13
CA ILE A 17 -12.19 1.98 4.40
C ILE A 17 -11.94 2.38 2.94
N ASN A 18 -10.79 3.00 2.68
CA ASN A 18 -10.38 3.44 1.36
C ASN A 18 -8.85 3.34 1.21
N VAL A 19 -8.39 3.23 -0.04
CA VAL A 19 -6.98 3.28 -0.41
C VAL A 19 -6.79 4.40 -1.43
N ALA A 20 -6.12 5.48 -1.01
CA ALA A 20 -6.02 6.71 -1.79
C ALA A 20 -4.95 6.64 -2.89
N LYS A 21 -3.83 5.97 -2.62
CA LYS A 21 -2.71 5.78 -3.55
C LYS A 21 -2.08 4.41 -3.35
N ILE A 22 -1.54 3.84 -4.42
CA ILE A 22 -0.85 2.54 -4.44
C ILE A 22 0.44 2.70 -5.24
N PHE A 23 1.52 2.11 -4.72
CA PHE A 23 2.85 2.11 -5.33
C PHE A 23 3.45 0.73 -5.22
N TRP A 24 3.97 0.21 -6.32
CA TRP A 24 4.74 -1.02 -6.34
C TRP A 24 6.21 -0.71 -6.03
N ASN A 25 6.89 -1.62 -5.33
CA ASN A 25 8.34 -1.58 -5.35
C ASN A 25 8.86 -2.18 -6.67
N SER A 26 10.12 -1.88 -7.00
CA SER A 26 10.72 -2.31 -8.26
C SER A 26 10.85 -3.83 -8.37
N ASP A 27 11.04 -4.53 -7.24
CA ASP A 27 11.15 -5.99 -7.22
C ASP A 27 9.80 -6.71 -7.32
N GLY A 28 8.68 -5.97 -7.20
CA GLY A 28 7.33 -6.51 -7.32
C GLY A 28 6.89 -7.42 -6.17
N ASP A 29 7.66 -7.52 -5.08
CA ASP A 29 7.34 -8.34 -3.90
C ASP A 29 6.62 -7.55 -2.79
N ARG A 30 6.51 -6.22 -2.93
CA ARG A 30 5.85 -5.33 -1.98
C ARG A 30 5.01 -4.26 -2.66
N ILE A 31 3.97 -3.85 -1.94
CA ILE A 31 3.16 -2.68 -2.28
C ILE A 31 3.20 -1.71 -1.10
N ALA A 32 3.35 -0.43 -1.39
CA ALA A 32 3.04 0.65 -0.46
C ALA A 32 1.70 1.25 -0.84
N PHE A 33 0.92 1.65 0.15
CA PHE A 33 -0.38 2.27 -0.09
C PHE A 33 -0.69 3.30 1.01
N ILE A 34 -1.54 4.27 0.67
CA ILE A 34 -2.08 5.22 1.64
C ILE A 34 -3.49 4.74 2.00
N GLY A 35 -3.64 4.21 3.21
CA GLY A 35 -4.92 3.75 3.75
C GLY A 35 -5.63 4.88 4.51
N GLU A 36 -6.93 5.00 4.32
CA GLU A 36 -7.80 5.92 5.05
C GLU A 36 -8.63 5.17 6.09
N LYS A 37 -8.68 5.69 7.32
CA LYS A 37 -9.56 5.19 8.38
C LYS A 37 -9.91 6.32 9.32
N ASN A 38 -11.21 6.50 9.60
CA ASN A 38 -11.71 7.51 10.56
C ASN A 38 -11.17 8.93 10.29
N SER A 39 -11.06 9.32 9.01
CA SER A 39 -10.48 10.60 8.56
C SER A 39 -8.98 10.79 8.80
N ASP A 40 -8.28 9.77 9.32
CA ASP A 40 -6.82 9.70 9.35
C ASP A 40 -6.29 8.94 8.13
N PHE A 41 -5.06 9.28 7.73
CA PHE A 41 -4.35 8.61 6.66
C PHE A 41 -3.05 7.99 7.15
N GLU A 42 -2.73 6.80 6.65
CA GLU A 42 -1.54 6.05 7.04
C GLU A 42 -0.82 5.55 5.80
N LEU A 43 0.49 5.82 5.71
CA LEU A 43 1.36 5.12 4.78
C LEU A 43 1.62 3.72 5.32
N CYS A 44 1.28 2.73 4.51
CA CYS A 44 1.42 1.33 4.84
C CYS A 44 2.23 0.60 3.77
N THR A 45 2.80 -0.54 4.14
CA THR A 45 3.38 -1.50 3.19
C THR A 45 2.72 -2.86 3.37
N ILE A 46 2.68 -3.67 2.32
CA ILE A 46 2.28 -5.07 2.35
C ILE A 46 3.31 -5.93 1.63
N ASP A 47 3.73 -7.00 2.30
CA ASP A 47 4.54 -8.07 1.74
C ASP A 47 3.62 -9.03 0.97
N LEU A 48 3.88 -9.22 -0.32
CA LEU A 48 3.00 -10.01 -1.19
C LEU A 48 3.22 -11.51 -1.06
N LYS A 49 4.36 -11.95 -0.49
CA LYS A 49 4.64 -13.37 -0.26
C LYS A 49 3.71 -13.90 0.83
N ASN A 50 3.64 -13.22 1.96
CA ASN A 50 2.87 -13.67 3.14
C ASN A 50 1.57 -12.86 3.39
N GLY A 51 1.34 -11.76 2.68
CA GLY A 51 0.16 -10.90 2.85
C GLY A 51 0.17 -10.05 4.11
N LYS A 52 1.31 -9.97 4.81
CA LYS A 52 1.46 -9.16 6.02
C LYS A 52 1.58 -7.70 5.64
N TYR A 53 0.70 -6.87 6.18
CA TYR A 53 0.82 -5.41 6.08
C TYR A 53 1.45 -4.80 7.34
N SER A 54 1.97 -3.59 7.22
CA SER A 54 2.57 -2.82 8.31
C SER A 54 2.35 -1.32 8.10
N VAL A 55 2.07 -0.59 9.18
CA VAL A 55 2.01 0.87 9.16
C VAL A 55 3.42 1.43 9.24
N VAL A 56 3.76 2.31 8.30
CA VAL A 56 5.07 2.98 8.22
C VAL A 56 5.01 4.35 8.88
N ASN A 57 4.00 5.15 8.57
CA ASN A 57 3.83 6.49 9.12
C ASN A 57 2.39 6.97 9.04
N LYS A 58 1.99 7.91 9.90
CA LYS A 58 0.76 8.68 9.75
C LYS A 58 0.98 9.85 8.80
N LEU A 59 -0.04 10.18 8.01
CA LEU A 59 -0.04 11.26 7.04
C LEU A 59 -1.16 12.24 7.36
N ASN A 60 -0.88 13.52 7.20
CA ASN A 60 -1.94 14.53 7.17
C ASN A 60 -2.54 14.62 5.74
N PRO A 61 -3.77 15.15 5.58
CA PRO A 61 -4.42 15.23 4.27
C PRO A 61 -3.64 16.03 3.21
N GLU A 62 -2.88 17.04 3.63
CA GLU A 62 -2.09 17.87 2.72
C GLU A 62 -0.89 17.13 2.12
N ALA A 63 -0.20 16.30 2.92
CA ALA A 63 0.94 15.50 2.46
C ALA A 63 0.55 14.51 1.36
N ILE A 64 -0.70 14.03 1.36
CA ILE A 64 -1.19 13.08 0.36
C ILE A 64 -1.15 13.68 -1.04
N LYS A 65 -1.44 14.98 -1.18
CA LYS A 65 -1.51 15.64 -2.49
C LYS A 65 -0.16 15.61 -3.20
N SER A 66 0.93 15.87 -2.49
CA SER A 66 2.30 15.86 -3.02
C SER A 66 3.01 14.49 -2.95
N PHE A 67 2.45 13.51 -2.22
CA PHE A 67 3.05 12.19 -2.05
C PHE A 67 3.20 11.44 -3.37
N ASN A 68 4.38 10.89 -3.63
CA ASN A 68 4.70 10.10 -4.81
C ASN A 68 5.66 8.95 -4.48
N GLU A 69 5.93 8.10 -5.47
CA GLU A 69 6.75 6.89 -5.30
C GLU A 69 8.16 7.18 -4.75
N LYS A 70 8.76 8.31 -5.10
CA LYS A 70 10.11 8.70 -4.65
C LYS A 70 10.15 9.07 -3.18
N SER A 71 8.98 9.31 -2.57
CA SER A 71 8.84 9.55 -1.13
C SER A 71 8.89 8.25 -0.32
N ILE A 72 8.87 7.08 -0.97
CA ILE A 72 8.89 5.77 -0.30
C ILE A 72 10.33 5.28 -0.19
N ILE A 73 10.75 5.02 1.04
CA ILE A 73 12.01 4.33 1.31
C ILE A 73 11.67 2.87 1.61
N TRP A 74 11.90 2.01 0.62
CA TRP A 74 11.80 0.55 0.78
C TRP A 74 12.96 0.08 1.67
N LYS A 75 12.64 -0.49 2.83
CA LYS A 75 13.62 -1.07 3.77
C LYS A 75 13.52 -2.59 3.79
#